data_AF-A0A191Z0R0-F1
#
_entry.id   AF-A0A191Z0R0-F1
#
_cell.length_a   1.000
_cell.length_b   1.000
_cell.length_c   1.000
_cell.angle_alpha   90.00
_cell.angle_beta   90.00
_cell.angle_gamma   90.00
#
_symmetry.space_group_name_H-M   'P 1'
#
loop_
_entity.id
_entity.type
_entity.pdbx_description
1 polymer ?
#
loop_
_entity_poly.entity_id
_entity_poly.type
_entity_poly.pdbx_seq_one_letter_code
_entity_poly.pdbx_strand_id
1 'polypeptide(L)'
;MLSQLVKEQAGLCAYTLKQIVHRDGKWQAHIEHILPRSQHDADSSVSWTNLLACVPQPGGACEYGAVRKSAYDPAQNPFVSPTMRGLAVHFRFRENGEIEGLTPEAVDTSAPGVLNLNHIALVNDRGAKILSALGRRPSAAAARRRAEELRKPDRSGNMEPYCEAVAQVLEVYAIRLERKAARIGGAKRR
;
A
#
# COMPACT_ATOMS: atom_id res chain seq x y z
N MET A 1 15.32 -13.71 9.94
CA MET A 1 14.15 -12.90 10.33
C MET A 1 13.69 -11.98 9.20
N LEU A 2 14.44 -10.92 8.84
CA LEU A 2 14.02 -9.97 7.80
C LEU A 2 13.66 -10.62 6.44
N SER A 3 14.49 -11.55 5.93
CA SER A 3 14.18 -12.26 4.67
C SER A 3 12.83 -12.99 4.68
N GLN A 4 12.42 -13.50 5.85
CA GLN A 4 11.16 -14.21 6.00
C GLN A 4 9.98 -13.22 6.02
N LEU A 5 10.11 -12.09 6.73
CA LEU A 5 9.11 -11.00 6.69
C LEU A 5 8.93 -10.45 5.28
N VAL A 6 10.03 -10.23 4.54
CA VAL A 6 9.98 -9.77 3.14
C VAL A 6 9.22 -10.79 2.28
N LYS A 7 9.48 -12.09 2.46
CA LYS A 7 8.78 -13.15 1.73
C LYS A 7 7.28 -13.20 2.07
N GLU A 8 6.92 -13.12 3.34
CA GLU A 8 5.52 -13.11 3.80
C GLU A 8 4.75 -11.88 3.31
N GLN A 9 5.43 -10.74 3.21
CA GLN A 9 4.88 -9.50 2.62
C GLN A 9 4.98 -9.45 1.09
N ALA A 10 5.29 -10.57 0.44
CA ALA A 10 5.44 -10.70 -1.00
C ALA A 10 6.36 -9.63 -1.62
N GLY A 11 7.48 -9.33 -0.96
CA GLY A 11 8.49 -8.40 -1.44
C GLY A 11 8.14 -6.91 -1.29
N LEU A 12 7.07 -6.56 -0.58
CA LEU A 12 6.62 -5.17 -0.41
C LEU A 12 6.85 -4.63 1.00
N CYS A 13 7.12 -3.33 1.10
CA CYS A 13 7.11 -2.59 2.36
C CYS A 13 5.68 -2.49 2.89
N ALA A 14 5.47 -2.92 4.14
CA ALA A 14 4.14 -3.03 4.74
C ALA A 14 3.36 -1.70 4.77
N TYR A 15 4.04 -0.58 4.98
CA TYR A 15 3.38 0.74 5.07
C TYR A 15 3.22 1.46 3.74
N THR A 16 4.13 1.24 2.79
CA THR A 16 4.19 2.08 1.58
C THR A 16 3.85 1.33 0.30
N LEU A 17 3.80 -0.01 0.36
CA LEU A 17 3.70 -0.91 -0.79
C LEU A 17 4.83 -0.73 -1.83
N LYS A 18 5.93 -0.05 -1.45
CA LYS A 18 7.15 0.00 -2.26
C LYS A 18 7.79 -1.39 -2.34
N GLN A 19 8.44 -1.65 -3.47
CA GLN A 19 9.29 -2.84 -3.58
C GLN A 19 10.43 -2.78 -2.56
N ILE A 20 10.65 -3.89 -1.86
CA ILE A 20 11.87 -4.11 -1.10
C ILE A 20 12.89 -4.74 -2.04
N VAL A 21 13.93 -3.98 -2.38
CA VAL A 21 14.98 -4.43 -3.30
C VAL A 21 16.08 -5.16 -2.53
N HIS A 22 16.64 -6.19 -3.14
CA HIS A 22 17.86 -6.83 -2.68
C HIS A 22 19.05 -6.29 -3.51
N ARG A 23 20.02 -5.64 -2.85
CA ARG A 23 21.20 -5.05 -3.50
C ARG A 23 22.44 -5.41 -2.70
N ASP A 24 23.52 -5.80 -3.37
CA ASP A 24 24.82 -6.12 -2.75
C ASP A 24 24.70 -7.14 -1.60
N GLY A 25 23.86 -8.15 -1.79
CA GLY A 25 23.62 -9.19 -0.78
C GLY A 25 22.78 -8.75 0.42
N LYS A 26 22.14 -7.57 0.38
CA LYS A 26 21.36 -7.02 1.50
C LYS A 26 20.00 -6.51 1.06
N TRP A 27 18.99 -6.75 1.90
CA TRP A 27 17.68 -6.11 1.75
C TRP A 27 17.78 -4.62 2.03
N GLN A 28 17.19 -3.81 1.15
CA GLN A 28 17.08 -2.36 1.31
C GLN A 28 15.88 -2.01 2.23
N ALA A 29 15.80 -2.68 3.39
CA ALA A 29 14.72 -2.59 4.36
C ALA A 29 15.23 -2.90 5.77
N HIS A 30 14.39 -2.68 6.77
CA HIS A 30 14.61 -3.05 8.17
C HIS A 30 13.38 -3.76 8.75
N ILE A 31 13.56 -4.31 9.95
CA ILE A 31 12.46 -4.82 10.76
C ILE A 31 11.86 -3.64 11.53
N GLU A 32 10.63 -3.29 11.18
CA GLU A 32 9.83 -2.29 11.87
C GLU A 32 8.91 -2.96 12.89
N HIS A 33 8.69 -2.27 14.00
CA HIS A 33 7.78 -2.74 15.05
C HIS A 33 6.49 -1.92 15.01
N ILE A 34 5.33 -2.58 14.93
CA ILE A 34 4.04 -1.88 14.95
C ILE A 34 3.90 -1.11 16.27
N LEU A 35 4.01 -1.82 17.38
CA LEU A 35 4.17 -1.29 18.73
C LEU A 35 5.65 -0.98 18.99
N PRO A 36 6.01 0.28 19.29
CA PRO A 36 7.41 0.68 19.38
C PRO A 36 8.10 0.03 20.58
N ARG A 37 9.24 -0.62 20.33
CA ARG A 37 10.05 -1.30 21.36
C ARG A 37 10.52 -0.37 22.49
N SER A 38 10.60 0.95 22.27
CA SER A 38 10.97 1.90 23.32
C SER A 38 9.89 2.12 24.38
N GLN A 39 8.65 1.68 24.15
CA GLN A 39 7.50 1.93 25.02
C GLN A 39 6.80 0.65 25.49
N HIS A 40 7.14 -0.50 24.90
CA HIS A 40 6.54 -1.80 25.20
C HIS A 40 7.62 -2.79 25.66
N ASP A 41 7.22 -3.80 26.43
CA ASP A 41 8.14 -4.79 27.00
C ASP A 41 8.83 -5.64 25.91
N ALA A 42 9.93 -6.28 26.30
CA ALA A 42 10.74 -7.06 25.38
C ALA A 42 9.93 -8.21 24.74
N ASP A 43 9.04 -8.84 25.50
CA ASP A 43 8.31 -10.02 25.06
C ASP A 43 7.21 -9.68 24.04
N SER A 44 6.42 -8.62 24.25
CA SER A 44 5.41 -8.20 23.24
C SER A 44 6.06 -7.58 22.01
N SER A 45 7.17 -6.85 22.19
CA SER A 45 7.83 -6.16 21.08
C SER A 45 8.46 -7.12 20.06
N VAL A 46 8.97 -8.28 20.48
CA VAL A 46 9.56 -9.28 19.56
C VAL A 46 8.56 -10.28 18.97
N SER A 47 7.28 -10.19 19.34
CA SER A 47 6.23 -11.06 18.77
C SER A 47 6.20 -10.92 17.25
N TRP A 48 6.12 -12.04 16.53
CA TRP A 48 6.09 -12.03 15.06
C TRP A 48 4.98 -11.16 14.48
N THR A 49 3.82 -11.11 15.15
CA THR A 49 2.68 -10.28 14.74
C THR A 49 2.92 -8.78 14.88
N ASN A 50 3.96 -8.39 15.61
CA ASN A 50 4.39 -7.01 15.80
C ASN A 50 5.50 -6.59 14.82
N LEU A 51 6.05 -7.52 14.03
CA LEU A 51 7.20 -7.27 13.16
C LEU A 51 6.78 -7.13 11.69
N LEU A 52 7.37 -6.16 11.01
CA LEU A 52 7.15 -5.88 9.60
C LEU A 52 8.48 -5.65 8.88
N ALA A 53 8.55 -5.94 7.59
CA ALA A 53 9.60 -5.46 6.72
C ALA A 53 9.22 -4.09 6.14
N CYS A 54 9.99 -3.05 6.43
CA CYS A 54 9.73 -1.69 5.97
C CYS A 54 10.98 -1.06 5.35
N VAL A 55 10.76 -0.19 4.36
CA VAL A 55 11.82 0.68 3.84
C VAL A 55 11.99 1.91 4.75
N PRO A 56 13.17 2.56 4.77
CA PRO A 56 14.41 2.19 4.07
C PRO A 56 15.21 1.13 4.85
N GLN A 57 16.42 0.80 4.41
CA GLN A 57 17.39 0.11 5.26
C GLN A 57 17.80 0.95 6.49
N PRO A 58 18.34 0.35 7.56
CA PRO A 58 18.79 1.10 8.73
C PRO A 58 19.73 2.24 8.37
N GLY A 59 19.51 3.42 8.98
CA GLY A 59 20.30 4.65 8.71
C GLY A 59 19.97 5.35 7.38
N GLY A 60 19.08 4.81 6.56
CA GLY A 60 18.60 5.48 5.36
C GLY A 60 17.67 6.65 5.70
N ALA A 61 17.88 7.80 5.06
CA ALA A 61 16.95 8.93 5.16
C ALA A 61 15.66 8.62 4.39
N CYS A 62 14.51 8.86 5.02
CA CYS A 62 13.21 8.71 4.39
C CYS A 62 12.20 9.63 5.08
N GLU A 63 11.39 10.34 4.30
CA GLU A 63 10.44 11.33 4.81
C GLU A 63 9.00 10.79 4.90
N TYR A 64 8.84 9.47 4.85
CA TYR A 64 7.58 8.76 4.93
C TYR A 64 7.77 7.35 5.49
N GLY A 65 6.66 6.65 5.77
CA GLY A 65 6.65 5.28 6.27
C GLY A 65 7.22 5.15 7.68
N ALA A 66 7.97 4.07 7.91
CA ALA A 66 8.45 3.69 9.25
C ALA A 66 9.35 4.76 9.90
N VAL A 67 10.18 5.46 9.12
CA VAL A 67 11.03 6.53 9.65
C VAL A 67 10.21 7.68 10.21
N ARG A 68 9.10 8.05 9.56
CA ARG A 68 8.18 9.07 10.08
C ARG A 68 7.38 8.57 11.27
N LYS A 69 6.93 7.31 11.23
CA LYS A 69 6.20 6.70 12.34
C LYS A 69 7.02 6.78 13.62
N SER A 70 8.31 6.43 13.55
CA SER A 70 9.23 6.51 14.68
C SER A 70 8.61 5.83 15.92
N ALA A 71 8.56 6.53 17.05
CA ALA A 71 7.98 6.08 18.31
C ALA A 71 6.46 6.30 18.44
N TYR A 72 5.74 6.61 17.35
CA TYR A 72 4.28 6.65 17.38
C TYR A 72 3.75 5.30 17.86
N ASP A 73 2.86 5.33 18.85
CA ASP A 73 2.32 4.14 19.49
C ASP A 73 0.86 3.88 19.08
N PRO A 74 0.61 2.88 18.21
CA PRO A 74 -0.73 2.44 17.84
C PRO A 74 -1.60 1.96 19.00
N ALA A 75 -1.03 1.59 20.15
CA ALA A 75 -1.83 1.19 21.32
C ALA A 75 -2.49 2.38 22.03
N GLN A 76 -1.93 3.59 21.85
CA GLN A 76 -2.39 4.81 22.51
C GLN A 76 -3.01 5.82 21.54
N ASN A 77 -2.81 5.64 20.24
CA ASN A 77 -3.21 6.61 19.22
C ASN A 77 -3.86 5.92 18.00
N PRO A 78 -4.75 6.60 17.27
CA PRO A 78 -5.40 6.04 16.09
C PRO A 78 -4.41 5.54 15.04
N PHE A 79 -4.54 4.28 14.63
CA PHE A 79 -3.66 3.69 13.63
C PHE A 79 -4.33 2.51 12.91
N VAL A 80 -4.15 2.43 11.61
CA VAL A 80 -4.60 1.31 10.80
C VAL A 80 -3.42 0.37 10.56
N SER A 81 -3.40 -0.76 11.27
CA SER A 81 -2.33 -1.75 11.14
C SER A 81 -2.35 -2.39 9.75
N PRO A 82 -1.21 -2.54 9.06
CA PRO A 82 -1.15 -3.19 7.75
C PRO A 82 -1.46 -4.71 7.81
N THR A 83 -1.46 -5.30 9.01
CA THR A 83 -1.80 -6.72 9.22
C THR A 83 -3.28 -6.95 9.50
N MET A 84 -4.08 -5.89 9.62
CA MET A 84 -5.52 -6.04 9.88
C MET A 84 -6.26 -6.52 8.64
N ARG A 85 -7.31 -7.31 8.86
CA ARG A 85 -8.22 -7.71 7.78
C ARG A 85 -9.02 -6.51 7.30
N GLY A 86 -9.33 -6.47 6.00
CA GLY A 86 -10.22 -5.44 5.43
C GLY A 86 -9.54 -4.08 5.21
N LEU A 87 -8.22 -3.98 5.23
CA LEU A 87 -7.46 -2.74 5.07
C LEU A 87 -7.93 -1.85 3.89
N ALA A 88 -8.34 -2.47 2.78
CA ALA A 88 -8.78 -1.77 1.57
C ALA A 88 -10.01 -0.86 1.78
N VAL A 89 -10.83 -1.07 2.82
CA VAL A 89 -11.99 -0.20 3.10
C VAL A 89 -11.64 1.05 3.88
N HIS A 90 -10.44 1.10 4.48
CA HIS A 90 -9.96 2.24 5.25
C HIS A 90 -9.32 3.31 4.37
N PHE A 91 -8.86 2.95 3.17
CA PHE A 91 -8.13 3.85 2.30
C PHE A 91 -8.69 3.84 0.88
N ARG A 92 -8.72 5.03 0.26
CA ARG A 92 -9.02 5.22 -1.16
C ARG A 92 -7.79 5.75 -1.88
N PHE A 93 -7.38 5.09 -2.96
CA PHE A 93 -6.36 5.62 -3.87
C PHE A 93 -6.99 6.39 -5.04
N ARG A 94 -6.37 7.52 -5.39
CA ARG A 94 -6.81 8.41 -6.47
C ARG A 94 -5.99 8.17 -7.74
N GLU A 95 -6.54 8.55 -8.91
CA GLU A 95 -5.86 8.40 -10.21
C GLU A 95 -4.50 9.13 -10.26
N ASN A 96 -4.31 10.20 -9.48
CA ASN A 96 -3.06 10.95 -9.37
C ASN A 96 -2.02 10.32 -8.41
N GLY A 97 -2.34 9.20 -7.78
CA GLY A 97 -1.47 8.52 -6.81
C GLY A 97 -1.60 9.01 -5.37
N GLU A 98 -2.50 9.93 -5.05
CA GLU A 98 -2.81 10.26 -3.65
C GLU A 98 -3.57 9.13 -2.96
N ILE A 99 -3.40 9.02 -1.66
CA ILE A 99 -4.19 8.16 -0.77
C ILE A 99 -5.04 9.03 0.15
N GLU A 100 -6.26 8.58 0.42
CA GLU A 100 -7.20 9.23 1.32
C GLU A 100 -7.64 8.24 2.39
N GLY A 101 -7.62 8.67 3.65
CA GLY A 101 -8.23 7.93 4.74
C GLY A 101 -9.75 8.08 4.73
N LEU A 102 -10.47 6.97 4.76
CA LEU A 102 -11.94 6.92 4.80
C LEU A 102 -12.49 6.75 6.23
N THR A 103 -11.61 6.48 7.20
CA THR A 103 -11.92 6.45 8.63
C THR A 103 -10.99 7.41 9.39
N PRO A 104 -11.35 7.86 10.60
CA PRO A 104 -10.49 8.73 11.40
C PRO A 104 -9.08 8.15 11.59
N GLU A 105 -8.98 6.86 11.89
CA GLU A 105 -7.70 6.17 12.08
C GLU A 105 -6.87 6.19 10.80
N ALA A 106 -7.51 6.03 9.64
CA ALA A 106 -6.84 6.04 8.34
C ALA A 106 -6.33 7.43 7.98
N VAL A 107 -7.10 8.47 8.30
CA VAL A 107 -6.69 9.87 8.14
C VAL A 107 -5.42 10.12 8.95
N ASP A 108 -5.42 9.76 10.24
CA ASP A 108 -4.26 9.94 11.11
C ASP A 108 -3.06 9.09 10.66
N THR A 109 -3.30 7.82 10.31
CA THR A 109 -2.26 6.92 9.82
C THR A 109 -1.54 7.50 8.60
N SER A 110 -2.28 8.07 7.66
CA SER A 110 -1.72 8.62 6.41
C SER A 110 -1.11 10.02 6.56
N ALA A 111 -1.39 10.71 7.67
CA ALA A 111 -1.01 12.11 7.89
C ALA A 111 0.52 12.31 7.92
N PRO A 112 1.00 13.54 7.61
CA PRO A 112 2.43 13.85 7.62
C PRO A 112 3.16 13.56 8.94
N GLY A 113 2.44 13.63 10.07
CA GLY A 113 2.98 13.36 11.40
C GLY A 113 3.11 11.88 11.76
N VAL A 114 2.54 10.96 10.97
CA VAL A 114 2.57 9.51 11.25
C VAL A 114 3.30 8.78 10.13
N LEU A 115 2.66 8.39 9.03
CA LEU A 115 3.36 7.72 7.92
C LEU A 115 3.64 8.63 6.73
N ASN A 116 3.07 9.83 6.66
CA ASN A 116 3.21 10.76 5.54
C ASN A 116 3.00 10.08 4.17
N LEU A 117 1.91 9.32 4.01
CA LEU A 117 1.71 8.46 2.83
C LEU A 117 1.45 9.25 1.55
N ASN A 118 1.12 10.54 1.66
CA ASN A 118 1.01 11.49 0.55
C ASN A 118 2.28 12.31 0.31
N HIS A 119 3.43 11.89 0.85
CA HIS A 119 4.70 12.47 0.44
C HIS A 119 4.87 12.41 -1.08
N ILE A 120 5.38 13.49 -1.69
CA ILE A 120 5.41 13.69 -3.14
C ILE A 120 6.07 12.53 -3.90
N ALA A 121 7.13 11.93 -3.34
CA ALA A 121 7.79 10.78 -3.95
C ALA A 121 6.85 9.55 -4.05
N LEU A 122 6.05 9.28 -3.01
CA LEU A 122 5.11 8.17 -3.02
C LEU A 122 3.93 8.44 -3.96
N VAL A 123 3.43 9.67 -3.99
CA VAL A 123 2.35 10.08 -4.90
C VAL A 123 2.79 9.92 -6.35
N ASN A 124 3.98 10.41 -6.70
CA ASN A 124 4.52 10.31 -8.06
C ASN A 124 4.75 8.85 -8.48
N ASP A 125 5.34 8.03 -7.61
CA ASP A 125 5.59 6.62 -7.92
C ASP A 125 4.29 5.84 -8.14
N ARG A 126 3.28 6.05 -7.27
CA ARG A 126 1.94 5.46 -7.43
C ARG A 126 1.27 5.95 -8.70
N GLY A 127 1.28 7.27 -8.94
CA GLY A 127 0.71 7.90 -10.11
C GLY A 127 1.30 7.36 -11.41
N ALA A 128 2.62 7.15 -11.47
CA ALA A 128 3.28 6.55 -12.63
C ALA A 128 2.79 5.11 -12.91
N LYS A 129 2.65 4.28 -11.87
CA LYS A 129 2.12 2.91 -12.01
C LYS A 129 0.66 2.88 -12.45
N ILE A 130 -0.16 3.73 -11.86
CA ILE A 130 -1.58 3.89 -12.21
C ILE A 130 -1.70 4.35 -13.67
N LEU A 131 -0.96 5.38 -14.06
CA LEU A 131 -0.95 5.90 -15.43
C LEU A 131 -0.53 4.81 -16.43
N SER A 132 0.52 4.05 -16.12
CA SER A 132 0.96 2.93 -16.95
C SER A 132 -0.14 1.87 -17.14
N ALA A 133 -0.86 1.52 -16.07
CA ALA A 133 -1.96 0.55 -16.13
C ALA A 133 -3.16 1.06 -16.97
N LEU A 134 -3.44 2.36 -16.91
CA LEU A 134 -4.53 3.00 -17.66
C LEU A 134 -4.15 3.38 -19.10
N GLY A 135 -2.86 3.47 -19.43
CA GLY A 135 -2.36 4.06 -20.67
C GLY A 135 -2.84 3.37 -21.95
N ARG A 136 -3.17 2.07 -21.90
CA ARG A 136 -3.77 1.34 -23.02
C ARG A 136 -5.30 1.42 -23.09
N ARG A 137 -5.92 2.24 -22.23
CA ARG A 137 -7.38 2.40 -22.09
C ARG A 137 -8.08 1.04 -22.09
N PRO A 138 -7.78 0.16 -21.12
CA PRO A 138 -8.31 -1.20 -21.11
C PRO A 138 -9.84 -1.19 -21.17
N SER A 139 -10.44 -2.26 -21.69
CA SER A 139 -11.88 -2.46 -21.50
C SER A 139 -12.21 -2.64 -20.01
N ALA A 140 -13.48 -2.46 -19.62
CA ALA A 140 -13.90 -2.68 -18.23
C ALA A 140 -13.53 -4.09 -17.74
N ALA A 141 -13.74 -5.11 -18.58
CA ALA A 141 -13.39 -6.49 -18.28
C ALA A 141 -11.87 -6.68 -18.13
N ALA A 142 -11.05 -6.05 -18.98
CA ALA A 142 -9.60 -6.12 -18.86
C ALA A 142 -9.08 -5.40 -17.60
N ALA A 143 -9.67 -4.26 -17.25
CA ALA A 143 -9.33 -3.53 -16.03
C ALA A 143 -9.67 -4.34 -14.77
N ARG A 144 -10.84 -4.99 -14.71
CA ARG A 144 -11.21 -5.88 -13.59
C ARG A 144 -10.26 -7.06 -13.45
N ARG A 145 -10.00 -7.79 -14.55
CA ARG A 145 -9.04 -8.91 -14.53
C ARG A 145 -7.68 -8.47 -14.02
N ARG A 146 -7.18 -7.32 -14.48
CA ARG A 146 -5.90 -6.80 -14.04
C ARG A 146 -5.90 -6.42 -12.55
N ALA A 147 -6.98 -5.82 -12.04
CA ALA A 147 -7.11 -5.52 -10.61
C ALA A 147 -7.07 -6.79 -9.75
N GLU A 148 -7.73 -7.87 -10.19
CA GLU A 148 -7.69 -9.18 -9.52
C GLU A 148 -6.31 -9.82 -9.57
N GLU A 149 -5.59 -9.70 -10.69
CA GLU A 149 -4.21 -10.19 -10.85
C GLU A 149 -3.22 -9.45 -9.95
N LEU A 150 -3.36 -8.14 -9.78
CA LEU A 150 -2.46 -7.33 -8.95
C LEU A 150 -2.46 -7.74 -7.47
N ARG A 151 -3.57 -8.33 -6.99
CA ARG A 151 -3.69 -8.82 -5.60
C ARG A 151 -3.21 -10.26 -5.43
N LYS A 152 -2.51 -10.81 -6.42
CA LYS A 152 -1.92 -12.15 -6.38
C LYS A 152 -0.40 -12.04 -6.52
N PRO A 153 0.36 -12.79 -5.72
CA PRO A 153 1.80 -12.92 -5.96
C PRO A 153 2.08 -13.52 -7.34
N ASP A 154 3.19 -13.12 -7.94
CA ASP A 154 3.73 -13.70 -9.16
C ASP A 154 4.32 -15.10 -8.92
N ARG A 155 4.91 -15.69 -9.97
CA ARG A 155 5.53 -17.03 -9.89
C ARG A 155 6.70 -17.10 -8.91
N SER A 156 7.31 -15.96 -8.59
CA SER A 156 8.40 -15.83 -7.63
C SER A 156 7.90 -15.50 -6.21
N GLY A 157 6.58 -15.39 -6.02
CA GLY A 157 5.96 -15.04 -4.76
C GLY A 157 5.99 -13.54 -4.44
N ASN A 158 6.27 -12.68 -5.42
CA ASN A 158 6.29 -11.22 -5.22
C ASN A 158 5.00 -10.57 -5.70
N MET A 159 4.55 -9.52 -5.02
CA MET A 159 3.50 -8.65 -5.52
C MET A 159 4.08 -7.47 -6.30
N GLU A 160 3.30 -6.94 -7.22
CA GLU A 160 3.66 -5.70 -7.90
C GLU A 160 3.67 -4.51 -6.93
N PRO A 161 4.68 -3.62 -7.00
CA PRO A 161 4.72 -2.44 -6.16
C PRO A 161 3.47 -1.58 -6.34
N TYR A 162 2.89 -1.14 -5.22
CA TYR A 162 1.65 -0.36 -5.17
C TYR A 162 0.42 -1.10 -5.74
N CYS A 163 0.43 -2.43 -5.71
CA CYS A 163 -0.64 -3.28 -6.24
C CYS A 163 -2.05 -2.82 -5.86
N GLU A 164 -2.30 -2.51 -4.59
CA GLU A 164 -3.62 -2.09 -4.12
C GLU A 164 -4.05 -0.73 -4.70
N ALA A 165 -3.11 0.22 -4.82
CA ALA A 165 -3.40 1.52 -5.42
C ALA A 165 -3.82 1.39 -6.88
N VAL A 166 -3.10 0.56 -7.64
CA VAL A 166 -3.40 0.30 -9.05
C VAL A 166 -4.71 -0.47 -9.18
N ALA A 167 -4.95 -1.48 -8.33
CA ALA A 167 -6.14 -2.30 -8.36
C ALA A 167 -7.42 -1.48 -8.11
N GLN A 168 -7.45 -0.67 -7.04
CA GLN A 168 -8.61 0.18 -6.73
C GLN A 168 -8.94 1.15 -7.86
N VAL A 169 -7.92 1.79 -8.45
CA VAL A 169 -8.14 2.74 -9.54
C VAL A 169 -8.68 2.03 -10.79
N LEU A 170 -8.18 0.84 -11.13
CA LEU A 170 -8.70 0.04 -12.24
C LEU A 170 -10.15 -0.40 -12.02
N GLU A 171 -10.53 -0.72 -10.78
CA GLU A 171 -11.91 -1.06 -10.42
C GLU A 171 -12.86 0.13 -10.62
N VAL A 172 -12.48 1.31 -10.11
CA VAL A 172 -13.23 2.55 -10.30
C VAL A 172 -13.34 2.89 -11.79
N TYR A 173 -12.25 2.73 -12.54
CA TYR A 173 -12.22 2.95 -13.98
C TYR A 173 -13.20 2.01 -14.72
N ALA A 174 -13.20 0.72 -14.38
CA ALA A 174 -14.10 -0.27 -14.97
C ALA A 174 -15.57 0.09 -14.72
N ILE A 175 -15.92 0.44 -13.47
CA ILE A 175 -17.27 0.87 -13.09
C ILE A 175 -17.71 2.09 -13.91
N ARG A 176 -16.82 3.06 -14.12
CA ARG A 176 -17.10 4.25 -14.93
C ARG A 176 -17.42 3.89 -16.39
N LEU A 177 -16.66 2.96 -16.98
CA LEU A 177 -16.91 2.48 -18.34
C LEU A 177 -18.24 1.73 -18.46
N GLU A 178 -18.54 0.85 -17.52
CA GLU A 178 -19.80 0.08 -17.47
C GLU A 178 -21.01 1.01 -17.38
N ARG A 179 -20.97 2.00 -16.49
CA ARG A 179 -22.01 3.03 -16.35
C ARG A 179 -22.21 3.83 -17.65
N LYS A 180 -21.11 4.21 -18.31
CA LYS A 180 -21.17 4.92 -19.60
C LYS A 180 -21.83 4.06 -20.68
N ALA A 181 -21.45 2.78 -20.78
CA ALA A 181 -22.02 1.85 -21.74
C ALA A 181 -23.52 1.61 -21.50
N ALA A 182 -23.93 1.42 -20.25
CA ALA A 182 -25.33 1.25 -19.87
C ALA A 182 -26.18 2.48 -20.25
N ARG A 183 -25.66 3.70 -20.01
CA ARG A 183 -26.34 4.94 -20.39
C ARG A 183 -26.54 5.06 -21.91
N ILE A 184 -25.52 4.74 -22.70
CA ILE A 184 -25.60 4.77 -24.17
C ILE A 184 -26.56 3.68 -24.69
N GLY A 185 -26.51 2.48 -24.13
CA GLY A 185 -27.40 1.38 -24.50
C GLY A 185 -28.87 1.66 -24.17
N GLY A 186 -29.14 2.29 -23.03
CA GLY A 186 -30.50 2.71 -22.64
C GLY A 186 -31.06 3.83 -23.50
N ALA A 187 -30.21 4.77 -23.94
CA ALA A 187 -30.61 5.85 -24.84
C ALA A 187 -30.92 5.37 -26.27
N LYS A 188 -30.29 4.29 -26.75
CA LYS A 188 -30.58 3.67 -28.05
C LYS A 188 -31.86 2.81 -28.08
N ARG A 189 -32.41 2.47 -26.92
CA ARG A 189 -33.62 1.63 -26.78
C ARG A 189 -34.90 2.46 -26.54
N ARG A 190 -34.78 3.79 -26.50
CA ARG A 190 -35.88 4.75 -26.45
C ARG A 190 -36.01 5.44 -27.78
#